data_AF-A0A959PJG8-F1
#
_entry.id   AF-A0A959PJG8-F1
#
_cell.length_a   1.000
_cell.length_b   1.000
_cell.length_c   1.000
_cell.angle_alpha   90.00
_cell.angle_beta   90.00
_cell.angle_gamma   90.00
#
_symmetry.space_group_name_H-M   'P 1'
#
loop_
_entity.id
_entity.type
_entity.pdbx_description
1 polymer ?
#
loop_
_entity_poly.entity_id
_entity_poly.type
_entity_poly.pdbx_seq_one_letter_code
_entity_poly.pdbx_strand_id
1 'polypeptide(L)'
;MQEIKDTQPKKGFTEFIGIFPEIELPVSLTEEARHLFSLKNKPIPDELIDSFILPHDDEPVDEFTEFMACFRIPGTGAFHALVYWRAGLLNYQFHLITFDKKGEFIDKRVIAGTYSDGETVTQSIATIGDNLKIIIASGQSAVSEDLFEAATSTTYILEILLDGGIRNA
;
A
#
# COMPACT_ATOMS: atom_id res chain seq x y z
N MET A 1 9.33 40.42 7.03
CA MET A 1 8.32 39.81 6.14
C MET A 1 9.02 38.71 5.38
N GLN A 2 8.73 37.45 5.68
CA GLN A 2 9.33 36.30 5.01
C GLN A 2 8.42 35.93 3.85
N GLU A 3 8.99 35.87 2.64
CA GLU A 3 8.26 35.49 1.43
C GLU A 3 7.60 34.13 1.62
N ILE A 4 6.28 34.09 1.46
CA ILE A 4 5.55 32.84 1.30
C ILE A 4 5.94 32.33 -0.09
N LYS A 5 6.98 31.49 -0.17
CA LYS A 5 7.28 30.76 -1.40
C LYS A 5 6.15 29.77 -1.64
N ASP A 6 5.33 30.11 -2.62
CA ASP A 6 4.33 29.26 -3.24
C ASP A 6 5.01 27.93 -3.62
N THR A 7 4.88 26.91 -2.76
CA THR A 7 5.64 25.67 -2.93
C THR A 7 4.79 24.73 -3.75
N GLN A 8 4.97 24.79 -5.06
CA GLN A 8 4.33 23.90 -6.01
C GLN A 8 4.68 22.43 -5.68
N PRO A 9 3.75 21.48 -5.91
CA PRO A 9 4.05 20.06 -5.75
C PRO A 9 5.21 19.60 -6.63
N LYS A 10 5.90 18.52 -6.23
CA LYS A 10 6.89 17.85 -7.08
C LYS A 10 6.30 17.57 -8.45
N LYS A 11 7.13 17.73 -9.49
CA LYS A 11 6.74 17.44 -10.87
C LYS A 11 6.17 16.02 -10.97
N GLY A 12 5.02 15.86 -11.60
CA GLY A 12 4.34 14.57 -11.76
C GLY A 12 3.51 14.12 -10.56
N PHE A 13 3.59 14.78 -9.40
CA PHE A 13 2.89 14.29 -8.20
C PHE A 13 1.37 14.40 -8.29
N THR A 14 0.84 15.47 -8.88
CA THR A 14 -0.60 15.62 -9.11
C THR A 14 -1.13 14.56 -10.08
N GLU A 15 -0.34 14.20 -11.09
CA GLU A 15 -0.67 13.11 -12.01
C GLU A 15 -0.66 11.77 -11.28
N PHE A 16 0.39 11.51 -10.49
CA PHE A 16 0.51 10.31 -9.67
C PHE A 16 -0.71 10.09 -8.77
N ILE A 17 -1.10 11.08 -7.95
CA ILE A 17 -2.29 10.99 -7.10
C ILE A 17 -3.58 10.81 -7.94
N GLY A 18 -3.64 11.42 -9.12
CA GLY A 18 -4.81 11.38 -10.01
C GLY A 18 -5.14 9.98 -10.55
N ILE A 19 -4.19 9.05 -10.50
CA ILE A 19 -4.39 7.65 -10.93
C ILE A 19 -5.17 6.86 -9.87
N PHE A 20 -5.09 7.25 -8.59
CA PHE A 20 -5.71 6.54 -7.48
C PHE A 20 -7.15 7.02 -7.25
N PRO A 21 -8.18 6.19 -7.50
CA PRO A 21 -9.55 6.55 -7.18
C PRO A 21 -9.74 6.66 -5.67
N GLU A 22 -10.65 7.53 -5.23
CA GLU A 22 -11.11 7.49 -3.83
C GLU A 22 -11.99 6.27 -3.61
N ILE A 23 -11.91 5.71 -2.39
CA ILE A 23 -12.74 4.58 -1.97
C ILE A 23 -13.58 4.95 -0.76
N GLU A 24 -14.72 4.29 -0.62
CA GLU A 24 -15.52 4.35 0.60
C GLU A 24 -14.89 3.45 1.68
N LEU A 25 -14.86 3.97 2.92
CA LEU A 25 -14.42 3.22 4.08
C LEU A 25 -15.65 2.70 4.86
N PRO A 26 -15.50 1.57 5.59
CA PRO A 26 -14.31 0.73 5.68
C PRO A 26 -14.08 -0.10 4.41
N VAL A 27 -12.82 -0.43 4.13
CA VAL A 27 -12.44 -1.30 3.01
C VAL A 27 -11.59 -2.47 3.49
N SER A 28 -11.85 -3.66 2.94
CA SER A 28 -11.06 -4.86 3.19
C SER A 28 -10.20 -5.22 1.97
N LEU A 29 -8.93 -5.47 2.24
CA LEU A 29 -7.92 -5.95 1.30
C LEU A 29 -7.76 -7.46 1.51
N THR A 30 -8.51 -8.23 0.74
CA THR A 30 -8.44 -9.70 0.71
C THR A 30 -7.83 -10.20 -0.61
N GLU A 31 -7.65 -11.50 -0.75
CA GLU A 31 -7.22 -12.10 -2.01
C GLU A 31 -8.24 -11.86 -3.14
N GLU A 32 -9.53 -11.86 -2.85
CA GLU A 32 -10.57 -11.52 -3.83
C GLU A 32 -10.47 -10.05 -4.26
N ALA A 33 -10.17 -9.15 -3.32
CA ALA A 33 -9.96 -7.74 -3.62
C ALA A 33 -8.77 -7.55 -4.58
N ARG A 34 -7.69 -8.33 -4.42
CA ARG A 34 -6.55 -8.36 -5.37
C ARG A 34 -7.01 -8.67 -6.78
N HIS A 35 -7.83 -9.70 -6.97
CA HIS A 35 -8.34 -10.06 -8.29
C HIS A 35 -9.18 -8.94 -8.90
N LEU A 36 -10.06 -8.32 -8.10
CA LEU A 36 -10.88 -7.18 -8.53
C LEU A 36 -10.05 -5.96 -8.94
N PHE A 37 -9.00 -5.62 -8.18
CA PHE A 37 -8.11 -4.52 -8.53
C PHE A 37 -7.29 -4.83 -9.79
N SER A 38 -6.77 -6.04 -9.94
CA SER A 38 -6.03 -6.43 -11.16
C SER A 38 -6.88 -6.33 -12.45
N LEU A 39 -8.20 -6.55 -12.35
CA LEU A 39 -9.10 -6.48 -13.49
C LEU A 39 -9.54 -5.05 -13.84
N LYS A 40 -9.64 -4.17 -12.84
CA LYS A 40 -10.27 -2.85 -12.98
C LYS A 40 -9.29 -1.70 -13.01
N ASN A 41 -8.15 -1.85 -12.33
CA ASN A 41 -7.28 -0.73 -12.08
C ASN A 41 -6.23 -0.61 -13.17
N LYS A 42 -5.65 0.59 -13.29
CA LYS A 42 -4.64 0.86 -14.30
C LYS A 42 -3.26 0.57 -13.72
N PRO A 43 -2.34 0.03 -14.55
CA PRO A 43 -0.92 0.05 -14.23
C PRO A 43 -0.46 1.48 -13.93
N ILE A 44 0.43 1.62 -12.97
CA ILE A 44 1.10 2.89 -12.70
C ILE A 44 2.16 3.08 -13.80
N PRO A 45 2.22 4.24 -14.48
CA PRO A 45 3.27 4.50 -15.46
C PRO A 45 4.67 4.43 -14.85
N ASP A 46 5.62 3.85 -15.57
CA ASP A 46 7.02 3.65 -15.14
C ASP A 46 7.66 4.94 -14.61
N GLU A 47 7.48 6.07 -15.32
CA GLU A 47 8.03 7.36 -14.90
C GLU A 47 7.57 7.80 -13.49
N LEU A 48 6.35 7.41 -13.10
CA LEU A 48 5.79 7.72 -11.79
C LEU A 48 6.18 6.68 -10.74
N ILE A 49 6.35 5.42 -11.12
CA ILE A 49 6.94 4.37 -10.28
C ILE A 49 8.36 4.78 -9.87
N ASP A 50 9.20 5.15 -10.85
CA ASP A 50 10.57 5.59 -10.65
C ASP A 50 10.67 6.83 -9.76
N SER A 51 9.71 7.75 -9.87
CA SER A 51 9.72 9.02 -9.15
C SER A 51 9.19 8.93 -7.73
N PHE A 52 8.18 8.09 -7.48
CA PHE A 52 7.42 8.11 -6.22
C PHE A 52 7.35 6.77 -5.48
N ILE A 53 7.65 5.64 -6.13
CA ILE A 53 7.56 4.32 -5.47
C ILE A 53 8.96 3.77 -5.20
N LEU A 54 9.79 3.59 -6.23
CA LEU A 54 11.10 2.93 -6.11
C LEU A 54 12.08 3.62 -5.15
N PRO A 55 12.12 4.96 -5.01
CA PRO A 55 12.99 5.60 -4.02
C PRO A 55 12.68 5.21 -2.56
N HIS A 56 11.54 4.55 -2.34
CA HIS A 56 11.04 4.11 -1.04
C HIS A 56 10.72 2.61 -1.05
N ASP A 57 11.22 1.85 -2.01
CA ASP A 57 11.07 0.40 -2.08
C ASP A 57 12.43 -0.28 -1.88
N ASP A 58 12.51 -1.13 -0.85
CA ASP A 58 13.73 -1.87 -0.52
C ASP A 58 13.84 -3.18 -1.32
N GLU A 59 12.75 -3.60 -1.98
CA GLU A 59 12.71 -4.82 -2.78
C GLU A 59 13.16 -4.55 -4.23
N PRO A 60 14.06 -5.38 -4.79
CA PRO A 60 14.45 -5.25 -6.19
C PRO A 60 13.25 -5.49 -7.11
N VAL A 61 13.19 -4.69 -8.17
CA VAL A 61 12.17 -4.80 -9.22
C VAL A 61 12.80 -5.53 -10.41
N ASP A 62 12.12 -6.58 -10.87
CA ASP A 62 12.47 -7.32 -12.07
C ASP A 62 11.48 -7.02 -13.21
N GLU A 63 11.70 -7.64 -14.36
CA GLU A 63 10.85 -7.47 -15.55
C GLU A 63 9.43 -8.02 -15.39
N PHE A 64 9.15 -8.78 -14.33
CA PHE A 64 7.83 -9.36 -14.04
C PHE A 64 7.10 -8.64 -12.91
N THR A 65 7.71 -7.60 -12.35
CA THR A 65 7.14 -6.86 -11.22
C THR A 65 6.15 -5.80 -11.73
N GLU A 66 4.88 -5.96 -11.40
CA GLU A 66 3.83 -5.00 -11.78
C GLU A 66 3.41 -4.12 -10.60
N PHE A 67 3.10 -2.86 -10.88
CA PHE A 67 2.54 -1.92 -9.91
C PHE A 67 1.18 -1.41 -10.38
N MET A 68 0.15 -1.64 -9.55
CA MET A 68 -1.23 -1.26 -9.85
C MET A 68 -1.74 -0.27 -8.81
N ALA A 69 -2.25 0.88 -9.27
CA ALA A 69 -2.85 1.86 -8.35
C ALA A 69 -4.18 1.31 -7.80
N CYS A 70 -4.30 1.06 -6.49
CA CYS A 70 -5.52 0.52 -5.90
C CYS A 70 -6.55 1.63 -5.64
N PHE A 71 -6.24 2.50 -4.68
CA PHE A 71 -7.09 3.62 -4.27
C PHE A 71 -6.32 4.60 -3.39
N ARG A 72 -6.92 5.76 -3.13
CA ARG A 72 -6.47 6.70 -2.10
C ARG A 72 -7.46 6.77 -0.96
N ILE A 73 -6.95 6.91 0.27
CA ILE A 73 -7.78 7.03 1.48
C ILE A 73 -8.29 8.47 1.59
N PRO A 74 -9.62 8.71 1.64
CA PRO A 74 -10.18 10.04 1.76
C PRO A 74 -9.98 10.63 3.16
N GLY A 75 -10.26 11.92 3.35
CA GLY A 75 -10.29 12.54 4.68
C GLY A 75 -8.92 12.75 5.35
N THR A 76 -7.81 12.59 4.63
CA THR A 76 -6.44 12.68 5.15
C THR A 76 -5.91 14.10 5.36
N GLY A 77 -6.64 15.13 4.94
CA GLY A 77 -6.43 16.54 5.31
C GLY A 77 -5.06 17.11 4.91
N ALA A 78 -4.03 16.85 5.73
CA ALA A 78 -2.67 17.35 5.61
C ALA A 78 -1.74 16.51 4.72
N PHE A 79 -2.10 15.26 4.42
CA PHE A 79 -1.28 14.35 3.62
C PHE A 79 -2.13 13.63 2.56
N HIS A 80 -1.50 12.78 1.76
CA HIS A 80 -2.12 11.82 0.86
C HIS A 80 -1.72 10.42 1.30
N ALA A 81 -2.69 9.51 1.41
CA ALA A 81 -2.44 8.09 1.65
C ALA A 81 -2.92 7.30 0.44
N LEU A 82 -1.99 6.59 -0.19
CA LEU A 82 -2.20 5.85 -1.42
C LEU A 82 -1.95 4.37 -1.14
N VAL A 83 -2.85 3.52 -1.63
CA VAL A 83 -2.67 2.08 -1.61
C VAL A 83 -2.40 1.62 -3.03
N TYR A 84 -1.30 0.91 -3.25
CA TYR A 84 -0.97 0.25 -4.50
C TYR A 84 -0.71 -1.23 -4.27
N TRP A 85 -0.87 -2.03 -5.32
CA TRP A 85 -0.52 -3.44 -5.32
C TRP A 85 0.79 -3.63 -6.08
N ARG A 86 1.75 -4.32 -5.46
CA ARG A 86 3.02 -4.78 -6.05
C ARG A 86 2.90 -6.27 -6.31
N ALA A 87 3.07 -6.69 -7.55
CA ALA A 87 2.97 -8.08 -7.97
C ALA A 87 4.32 -8.55 -8.53
N GLY A 88 5.12 -9.19 -7.68
CA GLY A 88 6.34 -9.90 -8.08
C GLY A 88 6.13 -11.42 -8.08
N LEU A 89 7.17 -12.16 -8.43
CA LEU A 89 7.12 -13.63 -8.42
C LEU A 89 6.90 -14.16 -7.00
N LEU A 90 5.78 -14.87 -6.77
CA LEU A 90 5.37 -15.41 -5.46
C LEU A 90 5.25 -14.36 -4.34
N ASN A 91 5.21 -13.07 -4.70
CA ASN A 91 5.14 -11.96 -3.76
C ASN A 91 4.11 -10.93 -4.25
N TYR A 92 2.95 -10.90 -3.62
CA TYR A 92 1.79 -10.11 -4.02
C TYR A 92 1.31 -9.27 -2.83
N GLN A 93 1.69 -8.00 -2.79
CA GLN A 93 1.54 -7.18 -1.59
C GLN A 93 0.76 -5.90 -1.87
N PHE A 94 -0.12 -5.55 -0.94
CA PHE A 94 -0.69 -4.21 -0.84
C PHE A 94 0.23 -3.34 0.01
N HIS A 95 0.68 -2.25 -0.58
CA HIS A 95 1.52 -1.24 0.05
C HIS A 95 0.68 0.00 0.29
N LEU A 96 0.72 0.51 1.51
CA LEU A 96 0.26 1.85 1.88
C LEU A 96 1.47 2.78 1.90
N ILE A 97 1.40 3.87 1.15
CA ILE A 97 2.42 4.92 1.11
C ILE A 97 1.78 6.28 1.38
N THR A 98 2.46 7.13 2.16
CA THR A 98 2.00 8.46 2.51
C THR A 98 2.96 9.55 2.04
N PHE A 99 2.37 10.65 1.59
CA PHE A 99 3.09 11.84 1.11
C PHE A 99 2.45 13.11 1.64
N ASP A 100 3.23 14.15 1.85
CA ASP A 100 2.69 15.46 2.16
C ASP A 100 1.99 16.07 0.92
N LYS A 101 1.40 17.27 1.06
CA LYS A 101 0.74 17.96 -0.07
C LYS A 101 1.70 18.38 -1.19
N LYS A 102 3.01 18.34 -0.96
CA LYS A 102 4.05 18.70 -1.92
C LYS A 102 4.62 17.48 -2.64
N GLY A 103 4.29 16.27 -2.20
CA GLY A 103 4.88 15.04 -2.73
C GLY A 103 6.19 14.66 -2.07
N GLU A 104 6.46 15.17 -0.87
CA GLU A 104 7.50 14.62 -0.02
C GLU A 104 7.01 13.36 0.65
N PHE A 105 7.82 12.31 0.59
CA PHE A 105 7.54 11.04 1.23
C PHE A 105 7.48 11.20 2.75
N ILE A 106 6.51 10.53 3.37
CA ILE A 106 6.34 10.50 4.82
C ILE A 106 6.65 9.10 5.34
N ASP A 107 5.88 8.09 4.90
CA ASP A 107 6.02 6.71 5.39
C ASP A 107 5.47 5.69 4.38
N LYS A 108 5.83 4.42 4.56
CA LYS A 108 5.33 3.28 3.77
C LYS A 108 5.28 2.00 4.60
N ARG A 109 4.22 1.22 4.40
CA ARG A 109 4.05 -0.11 5.00
C ARG A 109 3.39 -1.10 4.04
N VAL A 110 3.86 -2.34 4.05
CA VAL A 110 3.07 -3.47 3.56
C VAL A 110 1.94 -3.70 4.55
N ILE A 111 0.70 -3.74 4.07
CA ILE A 111 -0.49 -3.87 4.92
C ILE A 111 -1.27 -5.15 4.69
N ALA A 112 -1.18 -5.77 3.52
CA ALA A 112 -1.84 -7.05 3.23
C ALA A 112 -1.13 -7.75 2.05
N GLY A 113 -1.46 -9.02 1.81
CA GLY A 113 -0.97 -9.78 0.67
C GLY A 113 -0.36 -11.12 1.03
N THR A 114 0.25 -11.74 0.02
CA THR A 114 0.91 -13.05 0.09
C THR A 114 2.40 -12.86 -0.18
N TYR A 115 3.24 -13.38 0.69
CA TYR A 115 4.70 -13.36 0.56
C TYR A 115 5.25 -14.75 0.84
N SER A 116 6.20 -15.22 0.04
CA SER A 116 6.94 -16.45 0.31
C SER A 116 8.44 -16.20 0.39
N ASP A 117 9.07 -16.80 1.41
CA ASP A 117 10.53 -16.81 1.59
C ASP A 117 11.19 -18.10 1.05
N GLY A 118 10.41 -18.96 0.37
CA GLY A 118 10.85 -20.25 -0.15
C GLY A 118 10.64 -21.44 0.81
N GLU A 119 10.39 -21.18 2.09
CA GLU A 119 10.08 -22.22 3.09
C GLU A 119 8.65 -22.08 3.62
N THR A 120 8.24 -20.83 3.84
CA THR A 120 6.93 -20.46 4.35
C THR A 120 6.18 -19.56 3.38
N VAL A 121 4.85 -19.61 3.46
CA VAL A 121 3.95 -18.67 2.83
C VAL A 121 3.27 -17.89 3.93
N THR A 122 3.46 -16.58 3.94
CA THR A 122 2.73 -15.66 4.81
C THR A 122 1.60 -15.04 4.02
N GLN A 123 0.39 -15.17 4.53
CA GLN A 123 -0.80 -14.51 3.97
C GLN A 123 -1.32 -13.50 4.98
N SER A 124 -1.79 -12.36 4.49
CA SER A 124 -2.35 -11.32 5.32
C SER A 124 -3.50 -10.61 4.64
N ILE A 125 -4.52 -10.27 5.43
CA ILE A 125 -5.64 -9.43 5.04
C ILE A 125 -5.64 -8.17 5.90
N ALA A 126 -6.10 -7.06 5.34
CA ALA A 126 -6.25 -5.82 6.09
C ALA A 126 -7.67 -5.28 5.98
N THR A 127 -8.17 -4.67 7.05
CA THR A 127 -9.34 -3.81 7.01
C THR A 127 -8.95 -2.41 7.44
N ILE A 128 -9.12 -1.44 6.55
CA ILE A 128 -8.90 -0.02 6.81
C ILE A 128 -10.24 0.58 7.24
N GLY A 129 -10.29 1.08 8.47
CA GLY A 129 -11.47 1.71 9.05
C GLY A 129 -11.51 3.24 8.88
N ASP A 130 -12.68 3.83 9.13
CA ASP A 130 -12.94 5.28 8.99
C ASP A 130 -12.08 6.15 9.91
N ASN A 131 -11.54 5.56 10.98
CA ASN A 131 -10.67 6.22 11.96
C ASN A 131 -9.18 6.13 11.62
N LEU A 132 -8.84 5.77 10.37
CA LEU A 132 -7.47 5.57 9.90
C LEU A 132 -6.69 4.48 10.66
N LYS A 133 -7.40 3.59 11.34
CA LYS A 133 -6.83 2.35 11.88
C LYS A 133 -6.94 1.24 10.86
N ILE A 134 -5.89 0.43 10.79
CA ILE A 134 -5.78 -0.70 9.89
C ILE A 134 -5.63 -1.94 10.76
N ILE A 135 -6.61 -2.84 10.70
CA ILE A 135 -6.53 -4.13 11.38
C ILE A 135 -5.96 -5.11 10.38
N ILE A 136 -4.84 -5.75 10.72
CA ILE A 136 -4.16 -6.73 9.86
C ILE A 136 -4.20 -8.08 10.56
N ALA A 137 -4.75 -9.08 9.88
CA ALA A 137 -4.70 -10.47 10.31
C ALA A 137 -3.76 -11.21 9.36
N SER A 138 -2.75 -11.90 9.90
CA SER A 138 -1.77 -12.65 9.14
C SER A 138 -1.62 -14.07 9.65
N GLY A 139 -1.51 -15.04 8.75
CA GLY A 139 -1.21 -16.44 9.05
C GLY A 139 -0.03 -16.94 8.22
N GLN A 140 0.61 -18.01 8.68
CA GLN A 140 1.73 -18.65 7.99
C GLN A 140 1.45 -20.14 7.80
N SER A 141 1.85 -20.68 6.64
CA SER A 141 1.84 -22.11 6.34
C SER A 141 3.16 -22.53 5.70
N ALA A 142 3.54 -23.80 5.84
CA ALA A 142 4.67 -24.37 5.12
C ALA A 142 4.35 -24.50 3.62
N VAL A 143 5.32 -24.28 2.73
CA VAL A 143 5.12 -24.40 1.27
C VAL A 143 4.74 -25.83 0.85
N SER A 144 5.06 -26.84 1.66
CA SER A 144 4.79 -28.27 1.37
C SER A 144 3.43 -28.79 1.87
N GLU A 145 2.63 -27.98 2.54
CA GLU A 145 1.34 -28.39 3.10
C GLU A 145 0.19 -27.58 2.48
N ASP A 146 -0.77 -28.27 1.86
CA ASP A 146 -1.99 -27.70 1.26
C ASP A 146 -2.99 -27.13 2.30
N LEU A 147 -2.62 -27.08 3.59
CA LEU A 147 -3.51 -26.73 4.69
C LEU A 147 -3.10 -25.41 5.34
N PHE A 148 -3.92 -24.38 5.13
CA PHE A 148 -3.88 -23.14 5.90
C PHE A 148 -4.16 -23.44 7.39
N GLU A 149 -3.17 -23.23 8.27
CA GLU A 149 -3.36 -23.37 9.71
C GLU A 149 -3.88 -22.07 10.33
N ALA A 150 -5.21 -21.94 10.43
CA ALA A 150 -5.85 -20.78 11.09
C ALA A 150 -5.38 -20.56 12.55
N ALA A 151 -4.82 -21.61 13.19
CA ALA A 151 -4.29 -21.59 14.54
C ALA A 151 -3.02 -20.73 14.72
N THR A 152 -2.31 -20.37 13.64
CA THR A 152 -1.09 -19.55 13.69
C THR A 152 -1.37 -18.07 13.40
N SER A 153 -2.64 -17.67 13.26
CA SER A 153 -2.99 -16.30 12.88
C SER A 153 -2.67 -15.28 13.98
N THR A 154 -1.91 -14.24 13.62
CA THR A 154 -1.60 -13.10 14.47
C THR A 154 -2.33 -11.87 13.93
N THR A 155 -2.99 -11.14 14.83
CA THR A 155 -3.61 -9.86 14.50
C THR A 155 -2.81 -8.72 15.10
N TYR A 156 -2.53 -7.70 14.30
CA TYR A 156 -1.92 -6.45 14.76
C TYR A 156 -2.63 -5.26 14.14
N ILE A 157 -2.45 -4.08 14.75
CA ILE A 157 -3.14 -2.86 14.37
C ILE A 157 -2.11 -1.81 13.98
N LEU A 158 -2.30 -1.19 12.82
CA LEU A 158 -1.61 0.04 12.45
C LEU A 158 -2.53 1.24 12.62
N GLU A 159 -1.93 2.39 12.86
CA GLU A 159 -2.59 3.69 12.89
C GLU A 159 -1.86 4.65 11.95
N ILE A 160 -2.61 5.32 11.08
CA ILE A 160 -2.10 6.46 10.30
C ILE A 160 -2.31 7.72 11.13
N LEU A 161 -1.22 8.43 11.42
CA LEU A 161 -1.20 9.65 12.20
C LEU A 161 -1.66 10.86 11.39
N LEU A 162 -1.97 11.96 12.10
CA LEU A 162 -2.43 13.20 11.48
C LEU A 162 -1.37 13.86 10.58
N ASP A 163 -0.10 13.55 10.79
CA ASP A 163 1.02 13.99 9.96
C ASP A 163 1.34 13.02 8.81
N GLY A 164 0.59 11.91 8.68
CA GLY A 164 0.78 10.87 7.68
C GLY A 164 1.74 9.75 8.08
N GLY A 165 2.36 9.80 9.26
CA GLY A 165 3.20 8.72 9.76
C GLY A 165 2.40 7.44 10.05
N ILE A 166 3.03 6.27 9.93
CA ILE A 166 2.37 4.98 10.15
C ILE A 166 3.08 4.22 11.28
N ARG A 167 2.33 3.81 12.31
CA ARG A 167 2.89 3.06 13.43
C ARG A 167 2.03 1.88 13.85
N ASN A 168 2.64 0.92 14.54
CA ASN A 168 1.90 -0.07 15.32
C ASN A 168 1.19 0.64 16.48
N ALA A 169 -0.09 0.32 16.67
CA ALA A 169 -0.92 0.85 17.75
C ALA A 169 -0.82 0.03 19.04
#